data_AF-A0A1I0DBJ6-F1
#
_entry.id   AF-A0A1I0DBJ6-F1
#
_cell.length_a   1.000
_cell.length_b   1.000
_cell.length_c   1.000
_cell.angle_alpha   90.00
_cell.angle_beta   90.00
_cell.angle_gamma   90.00
#
_symmetry.space_group_name_H-M   'P 1'
#
loop_
_entity.id
_entity.type
_entity.pdbx_description
1 polymer ?
#
loop_
_entity_poly.entity_id
_entity_poly.type
_entity_poly.pdbx_seq_one_letter_code
_entity_poly.pdbx_strand_id
1 'polypeptide(L)'
;MRIPPGCAQNLSGEYHHAANAAFHYLAQDDGRTLSLTLLRARADGGVEQAPNPGAISLVLNRTPDGFRGQTHATGFNVSGTPCPVTFPTEVTACDSGSLTLRTVASTAIDEACQPPASGPLPQRVEHVLRREGPGPGAPDAGAPDAGTPDAGT
;
A
#
# COMPACT_ATOMS: atom_id res chain seq x y z
N MET A 1 20.50 5.32 -11.57
CA MET A 1 19.26 4.85 -10.92
C MET A 1 18.10 5.66 -11.48
N ARG A 2 16.98 5.02 -11.83
CA ARG A 2 15.77 5.62 -12.41
C ARG A 2 14.58 5.46 -11.45
N ILE A 3 14.79 5.65 -10.16
CA ILE A 3 13.69 5.74 -9.20
C ILE A 3 12.85 6.95 -9.64
N PRO A 4 11.52 6.80 -9.82
CA PRO A 4 10.68 7.94 -10.18
C PRO A 4 10.88 9.08 -9.16
N PRO A 5 10.90 10.35 -9.61
CA PRO A 5 10.98 11.48 -8.70
C PRO A 5 9.88 11.36 -7.62
N GLY A 6 10.22 11.68 -6.37
CA GLY A 6 9.33 11.51 -5.22
C GLY A 6 9.35 10.13 -4.57
N CYS A 7 9.77 9.06 -5.26
CA CYS A 7 9.79 7.71 -4.67
C CYS A 7 11.01 7.42 -3.78
N ALA A 8 11.95 8.35 -3.68
CA ALA A 8 13.11 8.22 -2.80
C ALA A 8 12.78 8.53 -1.32
N GLN A 9 11.69 9.26 -1.06
CA GLN A 9 11.28 9.65 0.28
C GLN A 9 10.72 8.46 1.09
N ASN A 10 10.40 8.69 2.37
CA ASN A 10 9.68 7.72 3.18
C ASN A 10 8.20 7.72 2.76
N LEU A 11 7.72 6.58 2.27
CA LEU A 11 6.35 6.42 1.79
C LEU A 11 5.37 5.92 2.87
N SER A 12 5.82 5.71 4.11
CA SER A 12 4.99 5.25 5.24
C SER A 12 3.84 6.20 5.53
N GLY A 13 2.71 5.66 5.98
CA GLY A 13 1.51 6.41 6.35
C GLY A 13 0.23 5.73 5.88
N GLU A 14 -0.91 6.33 6.20
CA GLU A 14 -2.21 5.85 5.75
C GLU A 14 -2.56 6.41 4.37
N TYR A 15 -3.20 5.58 3.56
CA TYR A 15 -3.68 5.93 2.24
C TYR A 15 -5.08 5.38 2.00
N HIS A 16 -5.91 6.09 1.25
CA HIS A 16 -7.16 5.56 0.72
C HIS A 16 -7.10 5.43 -0.80
N HIS A 17 -7.86 4.48 -1.33
CA HIS A 17 -7.94 4.28 -2.78
C HIS A 17 -8.76 5.40 -3.44
N ALA A 18 -8.20 6.08 -4.44
CA ALA A 18 -8.82 7.26 -5.05
C ALA A 18 -10.18 6.97 -5.71
N ALA A 19 -10.36 5.78 -6.29
CA ALA A 19 -11.63 5.41 -6.93
C ALA A 19 -12.64 4.79 -5.95
N ASN A 20 -12.22 4.42 -4.74
CA ASN A 20 -13.11 3.83 -3.73
C ASN A 20 -12.53 4.06 -2.33
N ALA A 21 -12.99 5.11 -1.68
CA ALA A 21 -12.49 5.52 -0.36
C ALA A 21 -12.75 4.48 0.74
N ALA A 22 -13.59 3.45 0.53
CA ALA A 22 -13.76 2.38 1.51
C ALA A 22 -12.51 1.51 1.72
N PHE A 23 -11.56 1.55 0.78
CA PHE A 23 -10.30 0.82 0.89
C PHE A 23 -9.20 1.75 1.43
N HIS A 24 -8.84 1.52 2.69
CA HIS A 24 -7.71 2.19 3.36
C HIS A 24 -6.55 1.22 3.51
N TYR A 25 -5.32 1.73 3.40
CA TYR A 25 -4.09 0.97 3.48
C TYR A 25 -3.13 1.66 4.43
N LEU A 26 -2.49 0.88 5.30
CA LEU A 26 -1.33 1.32 6.05
C LEU A 26 -0.09 0.93 5.28
N ALA A 27 0.68 1.93 4.83
CA ALA A 27 1.98 1.73 4.22
C ALA A 27 3.09 1.81 5.26
N GLN A 28 4.07 0.91 5.18
CA GLN A 28 5.30 0.94 5.97
C GLN A 28 6.49 0.82 5.02
N ASP A 29 7.39 1.79 5.09
CA ASP A 29 8.60 1.89 4.27
C ASP A 29 9.83 1.87 5.18
N ASP A 30 10.60 0.78 5.10
CA ASP A 30 11.84 0.61 5.88
C ASP A 30 13.09 1.14 5.14
N GLY A 31 12.89 1.79 3.98
CA GLY A 31 13.95 2.27 3.10
C GLY A 31 14.44 1.24 2.07
N ARG A 32 14.02 -0.03 2.18
CA ARG A 32 14.28 -1.11 1.22
C ARG A 32 13.01 -1.78 0.72
N THR A 33 12.00 -1.87 1.56
CA THR A 33 10.73 -2.54 1.31
C THR A 33 9.60 -1.60 1.66
N LEU A 34 8.64 -1.48 0.74
CA LEU A 34 7.36 -0.85 0.98
C LEU A 34 6.32 -1.95 1.13
N SER A 35 5.75 -2.10 2.32
CA SER A 35 4.58 -2.93 2.56
C SER A 35 3.32 -2.07 2.60
N LEU A 36 2.21 -2.56 2.03
CA LEU A 36 0.90 -1.95 2.19
C LEU A 36 -0.08 -3.01 2.67
N THR A 37 -0.78 -2.74 3.77
CA THR A 37 -1.77 -3.67 4.33
C THR A 37 -3.13 -3.00 4.36
N LEU A 38 -4.15 -3.68 3.83
CA LEU A 38 -5.52 -3.18 3.91
C LEU A 38 -5.96 -3.04 5.37
N LEU A 39 -6.36 -1.83 5.75
CA LEU A 39 -7.00 -1.51 7.00
C LEU A 39 -8.49 -1.80 6.90
N ARG A 40 -9.07 -2.37 7.95
CA ARG A 40 -10.53 -2.43 8.10
C ARG A 40 -10.98 -1.39 9.09
N ALA A 41 -11.95 -0.58 8.69
CA ALA A 41 -12.74 0.19 9.63
C ALA A 41 -13.48 -0.77 10.55
N ARG A 42 -13.22 -0.68 11.86
CA ARG A 42 -13.99 -1.36 12.89
C ARG A 42 -15.30 -0.59 13.09
N ALA A 43 -16.36 -1.30 13.47
CA ALA A 43 -17.67 -0.68 13.73
C ALA A 43 -17.62 0.45 14.78
N ASP A 44 -16.61 0.43 15.66
CA ASP A 44 -16.39 1.40 16.73
C ASP A 44 -15.57 2.64 16.30
N GLY A 45 -15.28 2.79 15.00
CA GLY A 45 -14.54 3.95 14.46
C GLY A 45 -13.01 3.86 14.51
N GLY A 46 -12.45 2.73 14.97
CA GLY A 46 -11.01 2.45 14.91
C GLY A 46 -10.58 1.77 13.60
N VAL A 47 -9.32 1.98 13.19
CA VAL A 47 -8.69 1.25 12.08
C VAL A 47 -7.67 0.26 12.64
N GLU A 48 -7.79 -1.02 12.26
CA GLU A 48 -6.79 -2.04 12.58
C GLU A 48 -6.32 -2.75 11.32
N GLN A 49 -5.06 -3.20 11.32
CA GLN A 49 -4.54 -4.11 10.31
C GLN A 49 -5.41 -5.36 10.27
N ALA A 50 -5.91 -5.73 9.09
CA ALA A 50 -6.71 -6.94 8.97
C ALA A 50 -5.84 -8.18 9.27
N PRO A 51 -6.12 -8.95 10.33
CA PRO A 51 -5.33 -10.13 10.69
C PRO A 51 -5.69 -11.37 9.84
N ASN A 52 -6.55 -11.21 8.84
CA ASN A 52 -7.11 -12.34 8.11
C ASN A 52 -6.12 -12.82 7.02
N PRO A 53 -5.87 -14.13 6.89
CA PRO A 53 -5.02 -14.73 5.85
C PRO A 53 -5.59 -14.62 4.41
N GLY A 54 -6.42 -13.61 4.15
CA GLY A 54 -6.95 -13.25 2.83
C GLY A 54 -7.15 -11.75 2.61
N ALA A 55 -6.68 -10.91 3.55
CA ALA A 55 -6.66 -9.47 3.34
C ALA A 55 -5.64 -9.10 2.27
N ILE A 56 -5.96 -8.10 1.44
CA ILE A 56 -5.06 -7.61 0.40
C ILE A 56 -3.81 -7.02 1.07
N SER A 57 -2.64 -7.55 0.74
CA SER A 57 -1.35 -7.01 1.17
C SER A 57 -0.40 -6.89 -0.01
N LEU A 58 0.47 -5.89 0.02
CA LEU A 58 1.47 -5.64 -1.01
C LEU A 58 2.84 -5.65 -0.35
N VAL A 59 3.82 -6.28 -0.99
CA VAL A 59 5.22 -6.26 -0.56
C VAL A 59 6.07 -5.91 -1.77
N LEU A 60 6.65 -4.71 -1.77
CA LEU A 60 7.39 -4.15 -2.90
C LEU A 60 8.82 -3.82 -2.49
N ASN A 61 9.79 -4.37 -3.21
CA ASN A 61 11.19 -4.07 -3.00
C ASN A 61 11.59 -2.80 -3.75
N ARG A 62 12.30 -1.91 -3.07
CA ARG A 62 12.92 -0.70 -3.63
C ARG A 62 14.12 -1.13 -4.47
N THR A 63 14.04 -0.90 -5.78
CA THR A 63 15.10 -1.18 -6.74
C THR A 63 15.57 0.13 -7.39
N PRO A 64 16.71 0.13 -8.10
CA PRO A 64 17.13 1.28 -8.88
C PRO A 64 16.12 1.73 -9.94
N ASP A 65 15.17 0.87 -10.34
CA ASP A 65 14.13 1.14 -11.33
C ASP A 65 12.75 1.43 -10.70
N GLY A 66 12.70 1.64 -9.38
CA GLY A 66 11.47 1.89 -8.61
C GLY A 66 11.09 0.72 -7.69
N PHE A 67 9.89 0.74 -7.13
CA PHE A 67 9.40 -0.33 -6.27
C PHE A 67 8.73 -1.43 -7.09
N ARG A 68 9.16 -2.68 -6.92
CA ARG A 68 8.61 -3.86 -7.62
C ARG A 68 8.42 -5.01 -6.65
N GLY A 69 7.32 -5.73 -6.79
CA GLY A 69 7.04 -6.89 -5.97
C GLY A 69 5.70 -7.53 -6.29
N GLN A 70 4.98 -7.93 -5.26
CA GLN A 70 3.74 -8.69 -5.41
C GLN A 70 2.62 -8.11 -4.55
N THR A 71 1.40 -8.16 -5.09
CA THR A 71 0.19 -8.13 -4.28
C THR A 71 -0.19 -9.57 -3.92
N HIS A 72 -0.50 -9.80 -2.67
CA HIS A 72 -1.11 -11.02 -2.14
C HIS A 72 -2.58 -10.74 -1.86
N ALA A 73 -3.46 -11.60 -2.34
CA ALA A 73 -4.89 -11.49 -2.14
C ALA A 73 -5.54 -12.87 -2.11
N THR A 74 -6.84 -12.91 -1.81
CA THR A 74 -7.68 -14.10 -2.01
C THR A 74 -8.59 -13.88 -3.21
N GLY A 75 -8.45 -14.74 -4.22
CA GLY A 75 -9.44 -14.90 -5.28
C GLY A 75 -10.36 -16.07 -4.98
N PHE A 76 -11.30 -16.34 -5.89
CA PHE A 76 -12.20 -17.48 -5.78
C PHE A 76 -12.20 -18.26 -7.10
N ASN A 77 -12.14 -19.59 -7.02
CA ASN A 77 -12.30 -20.42 -8.20
C ASN A 77 -13.77 -20.44 -8.68
N VAL A 78 -14.05 -21.10 -9.80
CA VAL A 78 -15.41 -21.12 -10.38
C VAL A 78 -16.44 -21.81 -9.46
N SER A 79 -15.98 -22.70 -8.58
CA SER A 79 -16.80 -23.34 -7.54
C SER A 79 -16.99 -22.47 -6.28
N GLY A 80 -16.41 -21.26 -6.22
CA GLY A 80 -16.49 -20.35 -5.08
C GLY A 80 -15.53 -20.67 -3.93
N THR A 81 -14.53 -21.52 -4.16
CA THR A 81 -13.51 -21.86 -3.15
C THR A 81 -12.46 -20.76 -3.08
N PRO A 82 -12.09 -20.26 -1.88
CA PRO A 82 -11.05 -19.24 -1.74
C PRO A 82 -9.67 -19.79 -2.13
N CYS A 83 -8.99 -19.08 -3.02
CA CYS A 83 -7.66 -19.40 -3.51
C CYS A 83 -6.69 -18.26 -3.17
N PRO A 84 -5.54 -18.53 -2.52
CA PRO A 84 -4.49 -17.53 -2.39
C PRO A 84 -3.94 -17.21 -3.78
N VAL A 85 -3.86 -15.93 -4.11
CA VAL A 85 -3.29 -15.47 -5.38
C VAL A 85 -2.23 -14.41 -5.15
N THR A 86 -1.23 -14.44 -6.02
CA THR A 86 -0.21 -13.40 -6.10
C THR A 86 -0.12 -12.87 -7.51
N PHE A 87 0.06 -11.56 -7.62
CA PHE A 87 0.22 -10.90 -8.92
C PHE A 87 1.27 -9.79 -8.84
N PRO A 88 2.01 -9.55 -9.94
CA PRO A 88 3.09 -8.58 -9.96
C PRO A 88 2.53 -7.16 -9.81
N THR A 89 3.21 -6.37 -8.98
CA THR A 89 2.83 -4.98 -8.72
C THR A 89 4.09 -4.11 -8.69
N GLU A 90 3.96 -2.89 -9.17
CA GLU A 90 5.03 -1.90 -9.13
C GLU A 90 4.50 -0.50 -8.87
N VAL A 91 5.33 0.35 -8.29
CA VAL A 91 5.02 1.77 -8.17
C VAL A 91 5.47 2.46 -9.46
N THR A 92 4.55 3.16 -10.13
CA THR A 92 4.85 3.90 -11.37
C THR A 92 5.07 5.39 -11.13
N ALA A 93 4.49 5.95 -10.05
CA ALA A 93 4.70 7.34 -9.66
C ALA A 93 4.53 7.54 -8.15
N CYS A 94 5.27 8.49 -7.58
CA CYS A 94 5.10 8.98 -6.22
C CYS A 94 5.05 10.50 -6.23
N ASP A 95 4.04 11.07 -5.60
CA ASP A 95 3.94 12.49 -5.31
C ASP A 95 3.88 12.70 -3.79
N SER A 96 3.92 13.95 -3.33
CA SER A 96 3.85 14.29 -1.90
C SER A 96 2.61 13.73 -1.20
N GLY A 97 1.49 13.58 -1.92
CA GLY A 97 0.23 13.07 -1.39
C GLY A 97 -0.35 11.88 -2.15
N SER A 98 0.38 11.26 -3.09
CA SER A 98 -0.13 10.11 -3.83
C SER A 98 0.91 9.06 -4.17
N LEU A 99 0.44 7.82 -4.24
CA LEU A 99 1.19 6.67 -4.72
C LEU A 99 0.42 6.02 -5.87
N THR A 100 1.04 5.90 -7.04
CA THR A 100 0.42 5.22 -8.18
C THR A 100 1.01 3.82 -8.30
N LEU A 101 0.15 2.82 -8.22
CA LEU A 101 0.47 1.41 -8.33
C LEU A 101 0.00 0.89 -9.69
N ARG A 102 0.86 0.17 -10.40
CA ARG A 102 0.45 -0.63 -11.56
C ARG A 102 0.37 -2.09 -11.14
N THR A 103 -0.82 -2.67 -11.27
CA THR A 103 -1.11 -4.04 -10.84
C THR A 103 -2.00 -4.76 -11.86
N VAL A 104 -2.29 -6.04 -11.63
CA VAL A 104 -3.25 -6.81 -12.44
C VAL A 104 -4.67 -6.56 -11.93
N ALA A 105 -5.60 -6.23 -12.84
CA ALA A 105 -7.00 -5.95 -12.48
C ALA A 105 -7.75 -7.20 -11.98
N SER A 106 -7.45 -8.35 -12.56
CA SER A 106 -8.08 -9.63 -12.27
C SER A 106 -7.24 -10.77 -12.84
N THR A 107 -7.13 -11.87 -12.10
CA THR A 107 -6.51 -13.11 -12.56
C THR A 107 -7.58 -14.19 -12.56
N ALA A 108 -7.80 -14.86 -13.69
CA ALA A 108 -8.62 -16.07 -13.71
C ALA A 108 -7.90 -17.18 -12.93
N ILE A 109 -8.65 -18.00 -12.20
CA ILE A 109 -8.11 -19.06 -11.35
C ILE A 109 -8.88 -20.34 -11.68
N ASP A 110 -8.16 -21.43 -11.90
CA ASP A 110 -8.76 -22.74 -12.12
C ASP A 110 -9.11 -23.45 -10.80
N GLU A 111 -9.63 -24.68 -10.91
CA GLU A 111 -9.99 -25.49 -9.74
C GLU A 111 -8.80 -25.91 -8.87
N ALA A 112 -7.58 -25.88 -9.42
CA ALA A 112 -6.34 -26.16 -8.68
C ALA A 112 -5.73 -24.89 -8.04
N CYS A 113 -6.47 -23.78 -8.03
CA CYS A 113 -5.97 -22.47 -7.59
C CYS A 113 -4.76 -21.96 -8.40
N GLN A 114 -4.69 -22.31 -9.69
CA GLN A 114 -3.61 -21.91 -10.59
C GLN A 114 -4.11 -20.90 -11.64
N PRO A 115 -3.25 -19.97 -12.08
CA PRO A 115 -3.54 -19.20 -13.29
C PRO A 115 -3.71 -20.15 -14.48
N PRO A 116 -4.68 -19.93 -15.37
CA PRO A 116 -4.89 -20.81 -16.51
C PRO A 116 -3.64 -20.83 -17.40
N ALA A 117 -3.23 -22.03 -17.82
CA ALA A 117 -2.06 -22.24 -18.66
C ALA A 117 -2.18 -21.60 -20.07
N SER A 118 -3.39 -21.19 -20.47
CA SER A 118 -3.67 -20.56 -21.75
C SER A 118 -4.80 -19.56 -21.61
N GLY A 119 -4.70 -18.43 -22.30
CA GLY A 119 -5.71 -17.37 -22.26
C GLY A 119 -5.11 -15.99 -22.46
N PRO A 120 -5.94 -14.94 -22.48
CA PRO A 120 -5.46 -13.58 -22.55
C PRO A 120 -4.62 -13.25 -21.31
N LEU A 121 -3.49 -12.56 -21.53
CA LEU A 121 -2.68 -12.06 -20.43
C LEU A 121 -3.50 -11.10 -19.55
N PRO A 122 -3.32 -11.14 -18.22
CA PRO A 122 -4.01 -10.23 -17.33
C PRO A 122 -3.74 -8.78 -17.70
N GLN A 123 -4.80 -7.98 -17.82
CA GLN A 123 -4.66 -6.56 -18.06
C GLN A 123 -4.08 -5.86 -16.83
N ARG A 124 -3.08 -5.01 -17.06
CA ARG A 124 -2.52 -4.15 -16.03
C ARG A 124 -3.32 -2.86 -15.95
N VAL A 125 -3.63 -2.44 -14.74
CA VAL A 125 -4.35 -1.21 -14.42
C VAL A 125 -3.56 -0.38 -13.42
N GLU A 126 -3.82 0.93 -13.44
CA GLU A 126 -3.25 1.86 -12.48
C GLU A 126 -4.23 2.16 -11.36
N HIS A 127 -3.77 2.04 -10.13
CA HIS A 127 -4.48 2.41 -8.91
C HIS A 127 -3.76 3.58 -8.27
N VAL A 128 -4.51 4.66 -8.01
CA VAL A 128 -3.99 5.82 -7.31
C VAL A 128 -4.42 5.71 -5.85
N LEU A 129 -3.44 5.70 -4.96
CA LEU A 129 -3.63 5.82 -3.52
C LEU A 129 -3.36 7.26 -3.11
N ARG A 130 -4.26 7.85 -2.34
CA ARG A 130 -4.12 9.21 -1.79
C ARG A 130 -3.74 9.10 -0.33
N ARG A 131 -2.69 9.81 0.06
CA ARG A 131 -2.23 9.86 1.44
C ARG A 131 -3.32 10.52 2.28
N GLU A 132 -3.65 9.92 3.41
CA GLU A 132 -4.44 10.56 4.45
C GLU A 132 -3.64 11.78 4.94
N GLY A 133 -4.23 12.99 4.86
CA GLY A 133 -3.61 14.16 5.49
C GLY A 133 -3.49 13.97 7.00
N PRO A 134 -2.73 14.80 7.73
CA PRO A 134 -2.88 14.85 9.18
C PRO A 134 -4.36 15.10 9.46
N GLY A 135 -5.03 14.09 10.02
CA GLY A 135 -6.42 14.24 10.43
C GLY A 135 -6.53 15.42 11.39
N PRO A 136 -7.72 16.02 11.55
CA PRO A 136 -7.93 17.18 12.44
C PRO A 136 -7.71 16.90 13.95
N GLY A 137 -6.90 15.92 14.33
CA GLY A 137 -6.61 15.53 15.70
C GLY A 137 -5.19 15.02 15.96
N ALA A 138 -4.22 15.21 15.06
CA ALA A 138 -2.82 14.99 15.44
C ALA A 138 -2.39 16.12 16.39
N PRO A 139 -2.08 15.86 17.68
CA PRO A 139 -1.54 16.91 18.54
C PRO A 139 -0.20 17.34 17.95
N ASP A 140 -0.05 18.64 17.69
CA ASP A 140 1.24 19.26 17.40
C ASP A 140 2.24 18.74 18.43
N ALA A 141 3.21 17.94 17.98
CA ALA A 141 4.34 17.55 18.79
C ALA A 141 5.11 18.84 19.06
N GLY A 142 4.78 19.47 20.18
CA GLY A 142 5.35 20.74 20.62
C GLY A 142 6.85 20.70 20.48
N ALA A 143 7.39 21.69 19.77
CA ALA A 143 8.81 21.93 19.70
C ALA A 143 9.37 21.97 21.14
N PRO A 144 10.46 21.25 21.47
CA PRO A 144 11.17 21.52 22.70
C PRO A 144 11.78 22.91 22.56
N ASP A 145 11.27 23.86 23.35
CA ASP A 145 11.83 25.19 23.50
C ASP A 145 13.32 25.05 23.89
N ALA A 146 14.19 25.36 22.95
CA ALA A 146 15.63 25.44 23.17
C ALA A 146 15.93 26.79 23.83
N GLY A 147 15.86 26.84 25.16
CA GLY A 147 16.31 27.97 25.96
C GLY A 147 17.64 27.69 26.65
N THR A 148 18.75 28.17 26.08
CA THR A 148 20.09 28.24 26.68
C THR A 148 20.72 29.56 26.24
N PRO A 149 21.62 30.28 26.97
CA PRO A 149 22.05 30.26 28.39
C PRO A 149 22.05 31.66 29.11
N ASP A 150 22.53 31.66 30.36
CA ASP A 150 23.49 32.61 31.00
C ASP A 150 23.06 33.69 32.03
N ALA A 151 23.98 33.83 33.01
CA ALA A 151 24.38 34.97 33.86
C ALA A 151 23.50 35.53 35.01
N GLY A 152 23.88 35.14 36.24
CA GLY A 152 24.37 36.02 37.32
C GLY A 152 23.44 37.07 37.99
N THR A 153 23.32 36.98 39.33
CA THR A 153 23.71 38.06 40.26
C THR A 153 24.02 37.49 41.64
#